data_AF-F8AH43-F1
#
_entry.id   AF-F8AH43-F1
#
_cell.length_a   1.000
_cell.length_b   1.000
_cell.length_c   1.000
_cell.angle_alpha   90.00
_cell.angle_beta   90.00
_cell.angle_gamma   90.00
#
_symmetry.space_group_name_H-M   'P 1'
#
loop_
_entity.id
_entity.type
_entity.pdbx_description
1 polymer ?
#
loop_
_entity_poly.entity_id
_entity_poly.type
_entity_poly.pdbx_seq_one_letter_code
_entity_poly.pdbx_strand_id
1 'polypeptide(L)'
;MQEWYQSRGLYEMVLKLIERGNFETAIQVASTIPDRSMRAKSLAKIAVEMAKRGLDYRDALKKAEEAIFSLNGDSVAKFLMSLAFDLLEVEKFEDALEVASLIKDISAASKVKAEVALVLAKRGRIEEALRIIKEILDEDVKTWAMSRLATEIS
;
A
#
# COMPACT_ATOMS: atom_id res chain seq x y z
N MET A 1 -15.32 -20.64 -13.95
CA MET A 1 -14.28 -20.64 -15.02
C MET A 1 -14.38 -19.38 -15.90
N GLN A 2 -15.56 -19.01 -16.41
CA GLN A 2 -15.75 -17.79 -17.21
C GLN A 2 -15.42 -16.48 -16.45
N GLU A 3 -15.86 -16.35 -15.19
CA GLU A 3 -15.61 -15.14 -14.39
C GLU A 3 -14.13 -14.87 -14.12
N TRP A 4 -13.31 -15.92 -14.00
CA TRP A 4 -11.87 -15.78 -13.81
C TRP A 4 -11.19 -15.25 -15.08
N TYR A 5 -11.53 -15.81 -16.25
CA TYR A 5 -11.00 -15.32 -17.53
C TYR A 5 -11.45 -13.89 -17.83
N GLN A 6 -12.70 -13.55 -17.51
CA GLN A 6 -13.21 -12.20 -17.62
C GLN A 6 -12.44 -11.23 -16.71
N SER A 7 -12.30 -11.58 -15.42
CA SER A 7 -11.57 -10.76 -14.45
C SER A 7 -10.11 -10.56 -14.87
N ARG A 8 -9.48 -11.61 -15.40
CA ARG A 8 -8.13 -11.54 -15.96
C ARG A 8 -8.04 -10.64 -17.19
N GLY A 9 -8.97 -10.75 -18.13
CA GLY A 9 -9.01 -9.88 -19.31
C GLY A 9 -9.16 -8.41 -18.94
N LEU A 10 -10.05 -8.10 -17.98
CA LEU A 10 -10.24 -6.74 -17.47
C LEU A 10 -8.99 -6.23 -16.72
N TYR A 11 -8.33 -7.08 -15.93
CA TYR A 11 -7.07 -6.73 -15.27
C TYR A 11 -5.97 -6.37 -16.28
N GLU A 12 -5.77 -7.19 -17.32
CA GLU A 12 -4.79 -6.89 -18.37
C GLU A 12 -5.14 -5.60 -19.13
N MET A 13 -6.43 -5.31 -19.31
CA MET A 13 -6.89 -4.04 -19.88
C MET A 13 -6.56 -2.86 -18.98
N VAL A 14 -6.75 -2.99 -17.66
CA VAL A 14 -6.36 -1.96 -16.69
C VAL A 14 -4.86 -1.68 -16.79
N LEU A 15 -4.02 -2.70 -16.86
CA LEU A 15 -2.56 -2.51 -17.00
C LEU A 15 -2.20 -1.68 -18.24
N LYS A 16 -2.79 -2.00 -19.40
CA LYS A 16 -2.57 -1.24 -20.64
C LYS A 16 -3.06 0.21 -20.55
N LEU A 17 -4.16 0.45 -19.83
CA LEU A 17 -4.68 1.81 -19.61
C LEU A 17 -3.75 2.62 -18.72
N ILE A 18 -3.20 2.01 -17.67
CA ILE A 18 -2.19 2.60 -16.79
C ILE A 18 -0.93 2.99 -17.58
N GLU A 19 -0.42 2.09 -18.44
CA GLU A 19 0.74 2.37 -19.31
C GLU A 19 0.50 3.60 -20.19
N ARG A 20 -0.71 3.73 -20.74
CA ARG A 20 -1.13 4.87 -21.56
C ARG A 20 -1.46 6.14 -20.76
N GLY A 21 -1.47 6.07 -19.43
CA GLY A 21 -1.85 7.18 -18.55
C GLY A 21 -3.35 7.50 -18.53
N ASN A 22 -4.20 6.62 -19.06
CA ASN A 22 -5.65 6.80 -19.02
C ASN A 22 -6.21 6.26 -17.69
N PHE A 23 -5.94 6.99 -16.61
CA PHE A 23 -6.28 6.58 -15.25
C PHE A 23 -7.77 6.59 -14.96
N GLU A 24 -8.52 7.55 -15.49
CA GLU A 24 -9.97 7.61 -15.28
C GLU A 24 -10.67 6.37 -15.84
N THR A 25 -10.37 5.99 -17.08
CA THR A 25 -10.91 4.75 -17.66
C THR A 25 -10.36 3.52 -16.94
N ALA A 26 -9.09 3.53 -16.50
CA ALA A 26 -8.52 2.42 -15.73
C ALA A 26 -9.31 2.18 -14.44
N ILE A 27 -9.68 3.22 -13.71
CA ILE A 27 -10.49 3.13 -12.47
C ILE A 27 -11.87 2.56 -12.79
N GLN A 28 -12.54 3.08 -13.82
CA GLN A 28 -13.85 2.58 -14.24
C GLN A 28 -13.81 1.08 -14.57
N VAL A 29 -12.84 0.65 -15.40
CA VAL A 29 -12.68 -0.76 -15.75
C VAL A 29 -12.35 -1.60 -14.52
N ALA A 30 -11.42 -1.16 -13.68
CA ALA A 30 -11.02 -1.86 -12.47
C ALA A 30 -12.22 -2.11 -11.54
N SER A 31 -13.08 -1.11 -11.33
CA SER A 31 -14.28 -1.22 -10.50
C SER A 31 -15.29 -2.27 -10.98
N THR A 32 -15.27 -2.64 -12.26
CA THR A 32 -16.18 -3.65 -12.83
C THR A 32 -15.64 -5.08 -12.74
N ILE A 33 -14.39 -5.30 -12.33
CA ILE A 33 -13.76 -6.63 -12.26
C ILE A 33 -14.55 -7.52 -11.28
N PRO A 34 -15.14 -8.66 -11.71
CA PRO A 34 -15.94 -9.51 -10.82
C PRO A 34 -15.17 -10.09 -9.64
N ASP A 35 -13.93 -10.56 -9.88
CA ASP A 35 -13.06 -11.06 -8.82
C ASP A 35 -12.62 -9.91 -7.89
N ARG A 36 -13.03 -9.99 -6.62
CA ARG A 36 -12.78 -8.92 -5.64
C ARG A 36 -11.30 -8.69 -5.37
N SER A 37 -10.50 -9.76 -5.36
CA SER A 37 -9.06 -9.68 -5.12
C SER A 37 -8.36 -9.00 -6.29
N MET A 38 -8.72 -9.34 -7.53
CA MET A 38 -8.20 -8.69 -8.75
C MET A 38 -8.67 -7.24 -8.85
N ARG A 39 -9.91 -6.94 -8.44
CA ARG A 39 -10.44 -5.57 -8.35
C ARG A 39 -9.61 -4.73 -7.38
N ALA A 40 -9.44 -5.20 -6.14
CA ALA A 40 -8.64 -4.52 -5.11
C ALA A 40 -7.20 -4.30 -5.59
N LYS A 41 -6.57 -5.33 -6.16
CA LYS A 41 -5.21 -5.22 -6.71
C LYS A 41 -5.11 -4.20 -7.84
N SER A 42 -6.11 -4.15 -8.72
CA SER A 42 -6.14 -3.22 -9.85
C SER A 42 -6.24 -1.77 -9.38
N LEU A 43 -7.17 -1.48 -8.46
CA LEU A 43 -7.37 -0.15 -7.91
C LEU A 43 -6.13 0.33 -7.12
N ALA A 44 -5.53 -0.55 -6.31
CA ALA A 44 -4.27 -0.27 -5.62
C ALA A 44 -3.15 0.09 -6.60
N LYS A 45 -2.98 -0.69 -7.67
CA LYS A 45 -1.95 -0.44 -8.68
C LYS A 45 -2.17 0.86 -9.44
N ILE A 46 -3.43 1.23 -9.70
CA ILE A 46 -3.77 2.52 -10.31
C ILE A 46 -3.34 3.66 -9.37
N ALA A 47 -3.74 3.60 -8.10
CA ALA A 47 -3.40 4.64 -7.12
C ALA A 47 -1.88 4.83 -6.98
N VAL A 48 -1.13 3.73 -6.86
CA VAL A 48 0.33 3.76 -6.74
C VAL A 48 0.99 4.34 -7.99
N GLU A 49 0.56 3.94 -9.19
CA GLU A 49 1.15 4.49 -10.42
C GLU A 49 0.81 5.97 -10.61
N MET A 50 -0.40 6.40 -10.25
CA MET A 50 -0.75 7.82 -10.25
C MET A 50 0.13 8.61 -9.26
N ALA A 51 0.33 8.08 -8.05
CA ALA A 51 1.21 8.65 -7.03
C ALA A 51 2.65 8.78 -7.52
N LYS A 52 3.17 7.74 -8.18
CA LYS A 52 4.50 7.72 -8.79
C LYS A 52 4.67 8.80 -9.85
N ARG A 53 3.62 9.11 -10.61
CA ARG A 53 3.61 10.15 -11.64
C ARG A 53 3.30 11.56 -11.10
N GLY A 54 3.11 11.70 -9.78
CA GLY A 54 2.78 12.98 -9.16
C GLY A 54 1.37 13.50 -9.51
N LEU A 55 0.47 12.62 -9.93
CA LEU A 55 -0.93 12.95 -10.19
C LEU A 55 -1.73 12.90 -8.89
N ASP A 56 -2.95 13.46 -8.87
CA ASP A 56 -3.86 13.27 -7.73
C ASP A 56 -4.45 11.86 -7.75
N TYR A 57 -4.11 11.06 -6.74
CA TYR A 57 -4.54 9.66 -6.59
C TYR A 57 -5.48 9.44 -5.40
N ARG A 58 -5.94 10.50 -4.72
CA ARG A 58 -6.72 10.35 -3.48
C ARG A 58 -8.01 9.54 -3.66
N ASP A 59 -8.75 9.80 -4.76
CA ASP A 59 -9.95 9.03 -5.09
C ASP A 59 -9.61 7.56 -5.42
N ALA A 60 -8.53 7.33 -6.18
CA ALA A 60 -8.09 5.98 -6.54
C ALA A 60 -7.66 5.18 -5.31
N LEU A 61 -6.93 5.81 -4.38
CA LEU A 61 -6.48 5.21 -3.13
C LEU A 61 -7.68 4.83 -2.25
N LYS A 62 -8.62 5.76 -2.06
CA LYS A 62 -9.85 5.48 -1.30
C LYS A 62 -10.64 4.31 -1.88
N LYS A 63 -10.80 4.26 -3.21
CA LYS A 63 -11.46 3.13 -3.89
C LYS A 63 -10.69 1.82 -3.71
N ALA A 64 -9.35 1.87 -3.69
CA ALA A 64 -8.52 0.70 -3.41
C ALA A 64 -8.78 0.19 -1.99
N GLU A 65 -8.75 1.07 -0.99
CA GLU A 65 -9.03 0.73 0.41
C GLU A 65 -10.44 0.13 0.58
N GLU A 66 -11.47 0.77 0.01
CA GLU A 66 -12.84 0.26 0.03
C GLU A 66 -12.95 -1.14 -0.61
N ALA A 67 -12.27 -1.35 -1.74
CA ALA A 67 -12.23 -2.65 -2.40
C ALA A 67 -11.49 -3.70 -1.53
N ILE A 68 -10.40 -3.32 -0.87
CA ILE A 68 -9.65 -4.18 0.05
C ILE A 68 -10.50 -4.57 1.27
N PHE A 69 -11.25 -3.62 1.85
CA PHE A 69 -12.17 -3.91 2.96
C PHE A 69 -13.34 -4.81 2.59
N SER A 70 -13.69 -4.91 1.30
CA SER A 70 -14.71 -5.84 0.80
C SER A 70 -14.23 -7.29 0.66
N LEU A 71 -12.94 -7.55 0.92
CA LEU A 71 -12.34 -8.88 0.95
C LEU A 71 -12.66 -9.60 2.28
N ASN A 72 -12.50 -10.92 2.29
CA ASN A 72 -12.78 -11.75 3.46
C ASN A 72 -11.50 -12.13 4.23
N GLY A 73 -11.61 -12.14 5.56
CA GLY A 73 -10.61 -12.70 6.48
C GLY A 73 -9.22 -12.06 6.38
N ASP A 74 -8.18 -12.88 6.49
CA ASP A 74 -6.76 -12.47 6.53
C ASP A 74 -6.26 -11.82 5.23
N SER A 75 -7.07 -11.83 4.17
CA SER A 75 -6.72 -11.20 2.89
C SER A 75 -6.63 -9.68 3.04
N VAL A 76 -7.45 -9.06 3.90
CA VAL A 76 -7.48 -7.61 4.09
C VAL A 76 -6.12 -7.10 4.55
N ALA A 77 -5.55 -7.69 5.61
CA ALA A 77 -4.25 -7.29 6.15
C ALA A 77 -3.13 -7.42 5.10
N LYS A 78 -3.11 -8.53 4.34
CA LYS A 78 -2.11 -8.76 3.29
C LYS A 78 -2.17 -7.70 2.17
N PHE A 79 -3.37 -7.35 1.73
CA PHE A 79 -3.56 -6.34 0.70
C PHE A 79 -3.21 -4.92 1.18
N LEU A 80 -3.60 -4.56 2.41
CA LEU A 80 -3.22 -3.27 3.00
C LEU A 80 -1.70 -3.17 3.19
N MET A 81 -1.04 -4.24 3.66
CA MET A 81 0.42 -4.26 3.75
C MET A 81 1.07 -4.05 2.37
N SER A 82 0.61 -4.78 1.34
CA SER A 82 1.12 -4.63 -0.02
C SER A 82 0.95 -3.19 -0.51
N LEU A 83 -0.24 -2.61 -0.35
CA LEU A 83 -0.51 -1.23 -0.76
C LEU A 83 0.38 -0.23 -0.01
N ALA A 84 0.56 -0.41 1.30
CA ALA A 84 1.41 0.48 2.09
C ALA A 84 2.88 0.39 1.68
N PHE A 85 3.39 -0.81 1.39
CA PHE A 85 4.76 -0.97 0.88
C PHE A 85 4.92 -0.39 -0.53
N ASP A 86 3.94 -0.60 -1.42
CA ASP A 86 3.97 -0.01 -2.76
C ASP A 86 3.97 1.53 -2.69
N LEU A 87 3.21 2.13 -1.76
CA LEU A 87 3.22 3.57 -1.48
C LEU A 87 4.56 4.05 -0.91
N LEU A 88 5.18 3.27 -0.02
CA LEU A 88 6.51 3.54 0.52
C LEU A 88 7.58 3.54 -0.58
N GLU A 89 7.52 2.60 -1.53
CA GLU A 89 8.45 2.52 -2.67
C GLU A 89 8.37 3.76 -3.57
N VAL A 90 7.20 4.38 -3.67
CA VAL A 90 7.00 5.65 -4.40
C VAL A 90 7.03 6.88 -3.49
N GLU A 91 7.66 6.74 -2.33
CA GLU A 91 7.97 7.80 -1.36
C GLU A 91 6.74 8.53 -0.77
N LYS A 92 5.58 7.88 -0.76
CA LYS A 92 4.37 8.38 -0.09
C LYS A 92 4.33 7.89 1.36
N PHE A 93 5.27 8.38 2.17
CA PHE A 93 5.46 7.93 3.55
C PHE A 93 4.22 8.14 4.41
N GLU A 94 3.58 9.29 4.30
CA GLU A 94 2.40 9.64 5.08
C GLU A 94 1.22 8.73 4.73
N ASP A 95 1.00 8.47 3.43
CA ASP A 95 -0.07 7.57 2.98
C ASP A 95 0.25 6.11 3.32
N ALA A 96 1.51 5.69 3.26
CA ALA A 96 1.92 4.36 3.70
C ALA A 96 1.60 4.14 5.21
N LEU A 97 1.82 5.17 6.04
CA LEU A 97 1.46 5.14 7.47
C LEU A 97 -0.06 5.18 7.68
N GLU A 98 -0.79 5.95 6.87
CA GLU A 98 -2.26 5.99 6.90
C GLU A 98 -2.82 4.60 6.58
N VAL A 99 -2.37 3.95 5.49
CA VAL A 99 -2.78 2.58 5.16
C VAL A 99 -2.34 1.59 6.23
N ALA A 100 -1.15 1.76 6.84
CA ALA A 100 -0.71 0.92 7.95
C ALA A 100 -1.67 0.99 9.16
N SER A 101 -2.26 2.16 9.42
CA SER A 101 -3.22 2.36 10.52
C SER A 101 -4.55 1.63 10.31
N LEU A 102 -4.88 1.28 9.06
CA LEU A 102 -6.06 0.51 8.70
C LEU A 102 -5.90 -1.00 8.99
N ILE A 103 -4.66 -1.46 9.22
CA ILE A 103 -4.36 -2.87 9.48
C ILE A 103 -4.69 -3.22 10.93
N LYS A 104 -5.64 -4.13 11.13
CA LYS A 104 -6.06 -4.59 12.47
C LYS A 104 -5.02 -5.44 13.19
N ASP A 105 -4.23 -6.21 12.45
CA ASP A 105 -3.17 -7.04 13.02
C ASP A 105 -2.00 -6.16 13.46
N ILE A 106 -1.73 -6.16 14.77
CA ILE A 106 -0.74 -5.27 15.39
C ILE A 106 0.66 -5.52 14.84
N SER A 107 1.03 -6.79 14.63
CA SER A 107 2.36 -7.15 14.15
C SER A 107 2.57 -6.69 12.69
N ALA A 108 1.58 -6.92 11.83
CA ALA A 108 1.56 -6.48 10.44
C ALA A 108 1.63 -4.95 10.32
N ALA A 109 0.78 -4.23 11.07
CA ALA A 109 0.81 -2.76 11.10
C ALA A 109 2.17 -2.23 11.57
N SER A 110 2.72 -2.84 12.62
CA SER A 110 4.02 -2.49 13.21
C SER A 110 5.17 -2.68 12.22
N LYS A 111 5.16 -3.77 11.43
CA LYS A 111 6.17 -4.02 10.38
C LYS A 111 6.18 -2.92 9.33
N VAL A 112 5.01 -2.50 8.85
CA VAL A 112 4.93 -1.40 7.87
C VAL A 112 5.49 -0.11 8.46
N LYS A 113 5.07 0.27 9.68
CA LYS A 113 5.59 1.46 10.38
C LYS A 113 7.11 1.42 10.55
N ALA A 114 7.66 0.26 10.92
CA ALA A 114 9.10 0.07 11.06
C ALA A 114 9.84 0.29 9.74
N GLU A 115 9.37 -0.32 8.65
CA GLU A 115 10.00 -0.15 7.33
C GLU A 115 9.95 1.32 6.86
N VAL A 116 8.80 1.99 7.03
CA VAL A 116 8.68 3.43 6.73
C VAL A 116 9.73 4.24 7.51
N ALA A 117 9.84 3.99 8.81
CA ALA A 117 10.82 4.68 9.67
C ALA A 117 12.26 4.42 9.21
N LEU A 118 12.61 3.19 8.85
CA LEU A 118 13.96 2.85 8.42
C LEU A 118 14.32 3.48 7.07
N VAL A 119 13.36 3.57 6.14
CA VAL A 119 13.57 4.28 4.87
C VAL A 119 13.73 5.79 5.09
N LEU A 120 12.95 6.38 6.01
CA LEU A 120 13.10 7.79 6.41
C LEU A 120 14.48 8.05 7.03
N ALA A 121 14.96 7.14 7.88
CA ALA A 121 16.28 7.23 8.49
C ALA A 121 17.40 7.22 7.45
N LYS A 122 17.33 6.32 6.47
CA LYS A 122 18.27 6.25 5.32
C LYS A 122 18.34 7.55 4.52
N ARG A 123 17.30 8.38 4.60
CA ARG A 123 17.22 9.69 3.94
C ARG A 123 17.63 10.84 4.86
N GLY A 124 18.18 10.55 6.03
CA GLY A 124 18.58 11.54 7.02
C GLY A 124 17.45 12.08 7.88
N ARG A 125 16.19 11.60 7.73
CA ARG A 125 15.04 12.01 8.56
C ARG A 125 15.02 11.21 9.88
N ILE A 126 16.11 11.26 10.64
CA ILE A 126 16.33 10.40 11.83
C ILE A 126 15.31 10.66 12.94
N GLU A 127 15.01 11.93 13.24
CA GLU A 127 14.08 12.29 14.32
C GLU A 127 12.67 11.74 14.07
N GLU A 128 12.23 11.81 12.81
CA GLU A 128 10.93 11.30 12.41
C GLU A 128 10.87 9.78 12.42
N ALA A 129 11.92 9.12 11.94
CA ALA A 129 12.06 7.68 12.04
C ALA A 129 11.96 7.22 13.50
N LEU A 130 12.67 7.90 14.41
CA LEU A 130 12.63 7.60 15.83
C LEU A 130 11.24 7.80 16.43
N ARG A 131 10.52 8.87 16.04
CA ARG A 131 9.13 9.10 16.48
C ARG A 131 8.21 7.96 16.06
N ILE A 132 8.26 7.55 14.79
CA ILE A 132 7.44 6.45 14.26
C ILE A 132 7.76 5.15 15.00
N ILE A 133 9.04 4.82 15.22
CA ILE A 133 9.45 3.60 15.93
C ILE A 133 8.93 3.60 17.37
N LYS A 134 8.92 4.74 18.06
CA LYS A 134 8.38 4.83 19.43
C LYS A 134 6.88 4.53 19.50
N GLU A 135 6.14 4.81 18.44
CA GLU A 135 4.69 4.54 18.32
C GLU A 135 4.35 3.11 17.88
N ILE A 136 5.36 2.28 17.59
CA ILE A 136 5.15 0.86 17.28
C ILE A 136 4.64 0.13 18.53
N LEU A 137 3.57 -0.63 18.38
CA LEU A 137 2.91 -1.34 19.49
C LEU A 137 3.44 -2.77 19.69
N ASP A 138 3.93 -3.41 18.64
CA ASP A 138 4.60 -4.70 18.73
C ASP A 138 6.03 -4.49 19.24
N GLU A 139 6.31 -4.92 20.47
CA GLU A 139 7.59 -4.67 21.13
C GLU A 139 8.77 -5.41 20.47
N ASP A 140 8.54 -6.57 19.85
CA ASP A 140 9.57 -7.30 19.12
C ASP A 140 9.95 -6.53 17.85
N VAL A 141 8.95 -6.06 17.10
CA VAL A 141 9.16 -5.23 15.89
C VAL A 141 9.81 -3.89 16.26
N LYS A 142 9.37 -3.25 17.35
CA LYS A 142 9.96 -2.01 17.86
C LYS A 142 11.44 -2.20 18.21
N THR A 143 11.76 -3.26 18.96
CA THR A 143 13.14 -3.56 19.36
C THR A 143 14.03 -3.81 18.15
N TRP A 144 13.54 -4.60 17.19
CA TRP A 144 14.22 -4.83 15.92
C TRP A 144 14.47 -3.53 15.15
N ALA A 145 13.44 -2.68 15.01
CA ALA A 145 13.54 -1.41 14.29
C ALA A 145 14.53 -0.44 14.97
N MET A 146 14.54 -0.36 16.30
CA MET A 146 15.51 0.42 17.07
C MET A 146 16.95 -0.04 16.83
N SER A 147 17.20 -1.34 16.86
CA SER A 147 18.53 -1.91 16.59
C SER A 147 18.99 -1.59 15.16
N ARG A 148 18.08 -1.71 14.19
CA ARG A 148 18.34 -1.39 12.79
C ARG A 148 18.63 0.10 12.59
N LEU A 149 17.85 0.97 13.23
CA LEU A 149 18.05 2.41 13.21
C LEU A 149 19.43 2.79 13.77
N ALA A 150 19.82 2.23 14.92
CA ALA A 150 21.12 2.50 15.54
C ALA A 150 22.30 2.13 14.60
N THR A 151 22.14 1.06 13.82
CA THR A 151 23.15 0.64 12.82
C THR A 151 23.20 1.59 11.63
N GLU A 152 22.07 2.17 11.22
CA GLU A 152 21.99 3.08 10.06
C GLU A 152 22.59 4.47 10.34
N ILE A 153 22.62 4.88 11.62
CA ILE A 153 23.12 6.20 12.05
C ILE A 153 24.54 6.17 12.64
N SER A 154 25.14 4.97 12.75
CA SER A 154 26.52 4.78 13.20
C SER A 154 27.50 4.96 12.05
#